data_AF-A0A924QDE8-F1
#
_entry.id   AF-A0A924QDE8-F1
#
_cell.length_a   1.000
_cell.length_b   1.000
_cell.length_c   1.000
_cell.angle_alpha   90.00
_cell.angle_beta   90.00
_cell.angle_gamma   90.00
#
_symmetry.space_group_name_H-M   'P 1'
#
loop_
_entity.id
_entity.type
_entity.pdbx_description
1 polymer ?
#
loop_
_entity_poly.entity_id
_entity_poly.type
_entity_poly.pdbx_seq_one_letter_code
_entity_poly.pdbx_strand_id
1 'polypeptide(L)' 'MNEFWIDPTCEYHKPVYASRKRFVVYCAGAWRSALEAKMFQDMGLTNVAHMAGGFTEWKAAGMPIEIVERK' A
#
# COMPACT_ATOMS: atom_id res chain seq x y z
N MET A 1 6.87 -4.34 -9.82
CA MET A 1 8.04 -3.62 -9.31
C MET A 1 7.55 -2.23 -8.93
N ASN A 2 7.12 -2.08 -7.68
CA ASN A 2 6.51 -0.86 -7.16
C ASN A 2 7.55 0.24 -6.97
N GLU A 3 8.82 -0.15 -6.88
CA GLU A 3 10.03 0.67 -6.84
C GLU A 3 10.05 1.70 -7.98
N PHE A 4 9.86 1.23 -9.23
CA PHE A 4 9.87 2.10 -10.42
C PHE A 4 8.70 3.10 -10.47
N TRP A 5 7.60 2.78 -9.81
CA TRP A 5 6.47 3.70 -9.75
C TRP A 5 6.70 4.83 -8.76
N ILE A 6 7.57 4.63 -7.77
CA ILE A 6 7.83 5.59 -6.69
C ILE A 6 8.98 6.51 -7.03
N ASP A 7 10.03 6.00 -7.66
CA ASP A 7 11.19 6.78 -8.07
C ASP A 7 10.77 7.92 -9.03
N PRO A 8 10.91 9.20 -8.65
CA PRO A 8 10.55 10.34 -9.50
C PRO A 8 11.41 10.47 -10.76
N THR A 9 12.56 9.82 -10.79
CA THR A 9 13.50 9.85 -11.92
C THR A 9 13.23 8.75 -12.95
N CYS A 10 12.39 7.77 -12.59
CA CYS A 10 12.04 6.66 -13.46
C CYS A 10 10.93 7.05 -14.45
N GLU A 11 11.02 6.59 -15.70
CA GLU A 11 9.97 6.79 -16.73
C GLU A 11 8.61 6.24 -16.28
N TYR A 12 8.61 5.18 -15.47
CA TYR A 12 7.40 4.55 -14.96
C TYR A 12 6.82 5.23 -13.71
N HIS A 13 7.37 6.37 -13.29
CA HIS A 13 6.90 7.10 -12.12
C HIS A 13 5.41 7.38 -12.21
N LYS A 14 4.67 7.02 -11.16
CA LYS A 14 3.24 7.31 -11.08
C LYS A 14 3.06 8.63 -10.30
N PRO A 15 2.45 9.67 -10.91
CA PRO A 15 2.26 10.98 -10.27
C PRO A 15 1.50 10.94 -8.94
N VAL A 16 0.72 9.89 -8.70
CA VAL A 16 0.02 9.68 -7.42
C VAL A 16 1.00 9.73 -6.25
N TYR A 17 2.22 9.18 -6.38
CA TYR A 17 3.21 9.13 -5.31
C TYR A 17 3.86 10.49 -5.01
N ALA A 18 3.75 11.47 -5.91
CA ALA A 18 4.16 12.86 -5.68
C ALA A 18 3.08 13.71 -4.95
N SER A 19 1.88 13.16 -4.73
CA SER A 19 0.72 13.93 -4.24
C SER A 19 0.78 14.38 -2.77
N ARG A 20 1.85 14.09 -2.03
CA ARG A 20 2.04 14.34 -0.58
C ARG A 20 0.98 13.73 0.35
N LYS A 21 0.04 12.96 -0.20
CA LYS A 21 -0.96 12.23 0.58
C LYS A 21 -0.29 11.19 1.46
N ARG A 22 -0.98 10.81 2.53
CA ARG A 22 -0.60 9.64 3.31
C ARG A 22 -1.03 8.39 2.57
N PHE A 23 -0.09 7.47 2.37
CA PHE A 23 -0.38 6.16 1.79
C PHE A 23 -0.62 5.15 2.90
N VAL A 24 -1.70 4.38 2.79
CA VAL A 24 -1.95 3.22 3.65
C VAL A 24 -1.99 1.99 2.76
N VAL A 25 -0.96 1.16 2.84
CA VAL A 25 -0.87 -0.09 2.10
C VAL A 25 -1.42 -1.24 2.94
N TYR A 26 -2.03 -2.22 2.30
CA TYR A 26 -2.56 -3.40 2.98
C TYR A 26 -2.39 -4.64 2.11
N CYS A 27 -2.39 -5.80 2.76
CA CYS A 27 -2.48 -7.09 2.11
C CYS A 27 -3.45 -7.97 2.91
N ALA A 28 -3.45 -9.28 2.69
CA ALA A 28 -4.34 -10.18 3.44
C ALA A 28 -4.07 -10.16 4.97
N GLY A 29 -2.80 -10.19 5.39
CA GLY A 29 -2.41 -10.37 6.80
C GLY A 29 -1.26 -9.47 7.26
N ALA A 30 -1.11 -8.28 6.67
CA ALA A 30 -0.10 -7.27 6.98
C ALA A 30 1.39 -7.55 6.62
N TRP A 31 1.84 -8.80 6.41
CA TRP A 31 3.26 -9.10 6.14
C TRP A 31 3.84 -8.42 4.88
N ARG A 32 3.16 -8.54 3.73
CA ARG A 32 3.63 -7.97 2.46
C ARG A 32 3.58 -6.45 2.46
N SER A 33 2.51 -5.90 3.01
CA SER A 33 2.33 -4.45 3.12
C SER A 33 3.33 -3.81 4.10
N ALA A 34 3.79 -4.54 5.12
CA ALA A 34 4.86 -4.06 5.99
C ALA A 34 6.19 -3.91 5.24
N LEU A 35 6.57 -4.91 4.43
CA LEU A 35 7.75 -4.83 3.58
C LEU A 35 7.64 -3.71 2.54
N GLU A 36 6.45 -3.55 1.94
CA GLU A 36 6.19 -2.48 0.98
C GLU A 36 6.28 -1.09 1.63
N ALA A 37 5.67 -0.88 2.80
CA ALA A 37 5.77 0.37 3.53
C ALA A 37 7.23 0.70 3.89
N LYS A 38 8.02 -0.30 4.31
CA LYS A 38 9.45 -0.13 4.56
C LYS A 38 10.19 0.30 3.29
N MET A 39 9.97 -0.38 2.18
CA MET A 39 10.58 -0.03 0.89
C MET A 39 10.24 1.40 0.47
N PHE A 40 8.97 1.81 0.64
CA PHE A 40 8.54 3.18 0.32
C PHE A 40 9.30 4.20 1.16
N GLN A 41 9.45 3.94 2.47
CA GLN A 41 10.24 4.78 3.37
C GLN A 41 11.71 4.85 2.97
N ASP A 42 12.33 3.70 2.67
CA ASP A 42 13.73 3.60 2.24
C ASP A 42 13.98 4.38 0.92
N MET A 43 12.97 4.48 0.05
CA MET A 43 13.00 5.26 -1.20
C MET A 43 12.57 6.74 -1.04
N GLY A 44 12.30 7.20 0.18
CA GLY A 44 11.98 8.60 0.48
C GLY A 44 10.49 8.96 0.51
N LEU A 45 9.58 8.02 0.23
CA LEU A 45 8.15 8.20 0.44
C LEU A 45 7.81 7.90 1.92
N THR A 46 8.05 8.87 2.79
CA THR A 46 7.98 8.67 4.25
C THR A 46 6.58 8.78 4.86
N ASN A 47 5.64 9.45 4.18
CA ASN A 47 4.24 9.55 4.63
C ASN A 47 3.44 8.29 4.23
N VAL A 48 3.89 7.13 4.72
CA VAL A 48 3.31 5.81 4.45
C VAL A 48 3.13 5.04 5.74
N ALA A 49 2.05 4.26 5.80
CA ALA A 49 1.80 3.27 6.84
C ALA A 49 1.26 1.99 6.21
N HIS A 50 1.30 0.89 6.96
CA HIS A 50 0.56 -0.32 6.59
C HIS A 50 -0.56 -0.58 7.59
N MET A 51 -1.63 -1.23 7.13
CA MET A 51 -2.72 -1.66 7.99
C MET A 51 -2.31 -2.92 8.77
N ALA A 52 -2.36 -2.86 10.11
CA ALA A 52 -2.16 -4.03 10.97
C ALA A 52 -3.28 -5.06 10.72
N GLY A 53 -2.98 -6.36 10.85
CA GLY A 53 -3.96 -7.43 10.63
C GLY A 53 -4.38 -7.68 9.17
N GLY A 54 -4.17 -6.70 8.30
CA GLY A 54 -4.57 -6.76 6.89
C GLY A 54 -6.08 -6.93 6.70
N PHE A 55 -6.46 -7.35 5.49
CA PHE A 55 -7.86 -7.54 5.12
C PHE A 55 -8.58 -8.58 6.01
N THR A 56 -7.85 -9.57 6.53
CA THR A 56 -8.42 -10.60 7.43
C THR A 56 -9.03 -9.97 8.68
N GLU A 57 -8.30 -9.11 9.39
CA GLU A 57 -8.82 -8.44 10.58
C GLU A 57 -9.86 -7.37 10.24
N TRP A 58 -9.72 -6.68 9.11
CA TRP A 58 -10.75 -5.75 8.61
C TRP A 58 -12.10 -6.46 8.46
N LYS A 59 -12.11 -7.64 7.84
CA LYS A 59 -13.31 -8.46 7.69
C LYS A 59 -13.81 -8.99 9.04
N ALA A 60 -12.92 -9.45 9.92
CA ALA A 60 -13.29 -9.96 11.24
C ALA A 60 -13.91 -8.87 12.15
N ALA A 61 -13.47 -7.61 11.98
CA ALA A 61 -14.03 -6.46 12.67
C ALA A 61 -15.39 -6.00 12.12
N GLY A 62 -15.96 -6.69 11.13
CA GLY A 62 -17.25 -6.34 10.53
C GLY A 62 -17.23 -5.05 9.72
N MET A 63 -16.04 -4.61 9.27
CA MET A 63 -15.91 -3.40 8.46
C MET A 63 -16.49 -3.61 7.05
N PRO A 64 -16.87 -2.52 6.34
CA PRO A 64 -17.43 -2.63 5.00
C PRO A 64 -16.51 -3.38 4.04
N ILE A 65 -17.07 -4.32 3.30
CA ILE A 65 -16.40 -5.08 2.24
C ILE A 65 -17.31 -5.18 1.01
N GLU A 66 -16.71 -5.31 -0.16
CA GLU A 66 -17.40 -5.60 -1.40
C GLU A 66 -17.20 -7.07 -1.77
N ILE A 67 -18.29 -7.77 -2.13
CA ILE A 67 -18.22 -9.13 -2.66
C ILE A 67 -18.05 -9.02 -4.18
N VAL A 68 -16.88 -9.42 -4.67
CA VAL A 68 -16.57 -9.40 -6.10
C VAL A 68 -16.78 -10.80 -6.67
N GLU A 69 -17.65 -10.91 -7.67
CA GLU A 69 -17.83 -12.16 -8.41
C GLU A 69 -16.56 -12.51 -9.18
N ARG A 70 -16.21 -13.80 -9.14
CA ARG A 70 -15.01 -14.28 -9.83
C ARG A 70 -15.33 -14.37 -11.33
N LYS A 71 -14.73 -13.47 -12.11
CA LYS A 71 -14.76 -13.52 -13.58
C LYS A 71 -14.00 -14.72 -14.13
#